data_AF-A0A7C1CG62-F1
#
_entry.id   AF-A0A7C1CG62-F1
#
_cell.length_a   1.000
_cell.length_b   1.000
_cell.length_c   1.000
_cell.angle_alpha   90.00
_cell.angle_beta   90.00
_cell.angle_gamma   90.00
#
_symmetry.space_group_name_H-M   'P 1'
#
loop_
_entity.id
_entity.type
_entity.pdbx_description
1 polymer ?
#
loop_
_entity_poly.entity_id
_entity_poly.type
_entity_poly.pdbx_seq_one_letter_code
_entity_poly.pdbx_strand_id
1 'polypeptide(L)'
;MKSISFEVNVAKIVLTKLAASVFPGVYYSRLSPIRYADIPTKPLPGENWIRVKNRLAGICGADMALFFVQAHPKISIAALPGVARVFMGHELSGEIIVTGSGVRDLSVGDQVVLQKYL
;
A
#
# COMPACT_ATOMS: atom_id res chain seq x y z
N MET A 1 -12.58 -2.73 1.99
CA MET A 1 -11.74 -3.02 0.82
C MET A 1 -10.54 -3.87 1.24
N LYS A 2 -10.32 -5.02 0.58
CA LYS A 2 -9.11 -5.84 0.76
C LYS A 2 -7.86 -5.04 0.42
N SER A 3 -6.91 -4.98 1.34
CA SER A 3 -5.70 -4.16 1.22
C SER A 3 -4.50 -4.88 1.80
N ILE A 4 -3.34 -4.67 1.19
CA ILE A 4 -2.04 -5.06 1.73
C ILE A 4 -1.30 -3.83 2.25
N SER A 5 -0.66 -3.96 3.40
CA SER A 5 0.06 -2.86 4.04
C SER A 5 1.27 -3.35 4.82
N PHE A 6 2.23 -2.46 4.98
CA PHE A 6 3.38 -2.61 5.86
C PHE A 6 3.10 -1.85 7.16
N GLU A 7 3.09 -2.55 8.29
CA GLU A 7 3.01 -1.94 9.63
C GLU A 7 4.38 -1.41 10.05
N VAL A 8 4.45 -0.12 10.38
CA VAL A 8 5.67 0.50 10.90
C VAL A 8 5.81 0.16 12.37
N ASN A 9 6.22 -1.09 12.63
CA ASN A 9 6.50 -1.61 13.96
C ASN A 9 7.96 -2.06 14.02
N VAL A 10 8.80 -1.26 14.68
CA VAL A 10 10.25 -1.47 14.73
C VAL A 10 10.62 -2.85 15.27
N ALA A 11 9.93 -3.34 16.30
CA ALA A 11 10.19 -4.65 16.87
C ALA A 11 9.92 -5.77 15.85
N LYS A 12 8.77 -5.77 15.17
CA LYS A 12 8.44 -6.75 14.12
C LYS A 12 9.44 -6.70 12.97
N ILE A 13 9.83 -5.50 12.54
CA ILE A 13 10.81 -5.27 11.47
C ILE A 13 12.15 -5.92 11.83
N VAL A 14 12.69 -5.61 13.01
CA VAL A 14 13.98 -6.15 13.47
C VAL A 14 13.90 -7.67 13.66
N LEU A 15 12.87 -8.18 14.33
CA LEU A 15 12.68 -9.61 14.55
C LEU A 15 12.56 -10.39 13.23
N THR A 16 11.78 -9.87 12.27
CA THR A 16 11.64 -10.46 10.94
C THR A 16 12.97 -10.51 10.21
N LYS A 17 13.73 -9.40 10.22
CA LYS A 17 15.02 -9.30 9.55
C LYS A 17 16.06 -10.27 10.12
N LEU A 18 16.10 -10.43 11.46
CA LEU A 18 17.02 -11.34 12.12
C LEU A 18 16.63 -12.81 11.88
N ALA A 19 15.35 -13.14 11.95
CA ALA A 19 14.88 -14.51 11.74
C ALA A 19 15.02 -14.98 10.28
N ALA A 20 14.94 -14.06 9.31
CA ALA A 20 14.93 -14.40 7.89
C ALA A 20 16.19 -15.09 7.37
N SER A 21 17.35 -14.87 8.00
CA SER A 21 18.60 -15.52 7.62
C SER A 21 18.61 -17.03 7.89
N VAL A 22 17.84 -17.48 8.89
CA VAL A 22 17.74 -18.89 9.29
C VAL A 22 16.42 -19.51 8.82
N PHE A 23 15.34 -18.71 8.79
CA PHE A 23 14.01 -19.14 8.38
C PHE A 23 13.37 -18.11 7.43
N PRO A 24 13.60 -18.23 6.11
CA PRO A 24 13.01 -17.33 5.11
C PRO A 24 11.47 -17.31 5.12
N GLY A 25 10.82 -18.38 5.62
CA GLY A 25 9.36 -18.42 5.77
C GLY A 25 8.80 -17.34 6.72
N VAL A 26 9.64 -16.68 7.53
CA VAL A 26 9.21 -15.62 8.45
C VAL A 26 8.53 -14.46 7.74
N TYR A 27 8.90 -14.15 6.48
CA TYR A 27 8.30 -13.06 5.69
C TYR A 27 6.79 -13.24 5.45
N TYR A 28 6.32 -14.49 5.46
CA TYR A 28 4.92 -14.87 5.27
C TYR A 28 4.21 -15.16 6.61
N SER A 29 4.94 -15.10 7.72
CA SER A 29 4.40 -15.39 9.05
C SER A 29 3.77 -14.16 9.71
N ARG A 30 3.11 -14.37 10.86
CA ARG A 30 2.53 -13.26 11.66
C ARG A 30 3.58 -12.28 12.20
N LEU A 31 4.85 -12.71 12.31
CA LEU A 31 5.96 -11.87 12.75
C LEU A 31 6.32 -10.80 11.72
N SER A 32 6.11 -11.09 10.43
CA SER A 32 6.29 -10.14 9.34
C SER A 32 5.52 -8.84 9.61
N PRO A 33 6.04 -7.65 9.24
CA PRO A 33 5.28 -6.40 9.29
C PRO A 33 4.17 -6.33 8.23
N ILE A 34 4.08 -7.29 7.30
CA ILE A 34 3.09 -7.30 6.22
C ILE A 34 1.72 -7.76 6.72
N ARG A 35 0.68 -6.99 6.39
CA ARG A 35 -0.71 -7.29 6.74
C ARG A 35 -1.57 -7.27 5.50
N TYR A 36 -2.37 -8.30 5.34
CA TYR A 36 -3.48 -8.34 4.42
C TYR A 36 -4.78 -8.34 5.21
N ALA A 37 -5.61 -7.34 5.01
CA ALA A 37 -6.85 -7.15 5.76
C ALA A 37 -7.92 -6.44 4.93
N ASP A 38 -9.18 -6.65 5.30
CA ASP A 38 -10.27 -5.83 4.79
C ASP A 38 -10.36 -4.55 5.65
N ILE A 39 -10.16 -3.38 5.03
CA ILE A 39 -10.23 -2.09 5.71
C ILE A 39 -11.56 -1.38 5.42
N PRO A 40 -12.13 -0.61 6.37
CA PRO A 40 -13.35 0.12 6.12
C PRO A 40 -13.15 1.17 5.02
N THR A 41 -14.18 1.33 4.19
CA THR A 41 -14.22 2.41 3.20
C THR A 41 -14.33 3.74 3.92
N LYS A 42 -13.41 4.66 3.64
CA LYS A 42 -13.46 6.04 4.16
C LYS A 42 -14.18 6.96 3.18
N PRO A 43 -14.81 8.07 3.63
CA PRO A 43 -15.30 9.12 2.74
C PRO A 43 -14.22 9.62 1.78
N LEU A 44 -14.63 10.24 0.67
CA LEU A 44 -13.67 10.89 -0.21
C LEU A 44 -12.94 12.00 0.55
N PRO A 45 -11.61 12.14 0.40
CA PRO A 45 -10.85 13.18 1.10
C PRO A 45 -11.24 14.60 0.71
N GLY A 46 -11.85 14.80 -0.47
CA GLY A 46 -12.31 16.10 -0.94
C GLY A 46 -13.13 16.00 -2.21
N GLU A 47 -13.66 17.13 -2.68
CA GLU A 47 -14.62 17.21 -3.79
C GLU A 47 -14.04 16.81 -5.15
N ASN A 48 -12.73 17.00 -5.35
CA ASN A 48 -12.03 16.65 -6.60
C ASN A 48 -11.44 15.23 -6.57
N TRP A 49 -11.77 14.43 -5.56
CA TRP A 49 -11.28 13.06 -5.46
C TRP A 49 -12.23 12.08 -6.15
N ILE A 50 -11.64 11.02 -6.69
CA ILE A 50 -12.36 9.84 -7.15
C ILE A 50 -12.01 8.65 -6.26
N ARG A 51 -12.88 7.65 -6.20
CA ARG A 51 -12.56 6.33 -5.68
C ARG A 51 -12.50 5.34 -6.82
N VAL A 52 -11.39 4.62 -6.90
CA VAL A 52 -11.15 3.60 -7.91
C VAL A 52 -11.27 2.22 -7.24
N LYS A 53 -12.01 1.31 -7.88
CA LYS A 53 -11.93 -0.12 -7.60
C LYS A 53 -10.78 -0.69 -8.42
N ASN A 54 -9.66 -0.96 -7.75
CA ASN A 54 -8.49 -1.55 -8.38
C ASN A 54 -8.88 -2.88 -9.05
N ARG A 55 -8.50 -3.03 -10.33
CA ARG A 55 -8.65 -4.26 -11.12
C ARG A 55 -7.33 -5.00 -11.19
N LEU A 56 -6.24 -4.28 -11.40
CA LEU A 56 -4.87 -4.80 -11.44
C LEU A 56 -3.93 -3.88 -10.65
N ALA A 57 -2.87 -4.48 -10.13
CA ALA A 57 -1.76 -3.79 -9.50
C ALA A 57 -0.46 -4.49 -9.91
N GLY A 58 0.48 -3.74 -10.48
CA GLY A 58 1.86 -4.18 -10.66
C GLY A 58 2.59 -4.30 -9.32
N ILE A 59 3.64 -5.12 -9.31
CA ILE A 59 4.53 -5.31 -8.17
C ILE A 59 5.92 -4.82 -8.59
N CYS A 60 6.41 -3.80 -7.91
CA CYS A 60 7.71 -3.21 -8.22
C CYS A 60 8.80 -3.61 -7.21
N GLY A 61 10.02 -3.15 -7.45
CA GLY A 61 11.14 -3.34 -6.52
C GLY A 61 10.91 -2.74 -5.13
N ALA A 62 10.18 -1.63 -5.01
CA ALA A 62 9.89 -1.02 -3.71
C ALA A 62 8.87 -1.83 -2.89
N ASP A 63 7.88 -2.43 -3.54
CA ASP A 63 6.95 -3.37 -2.88
C ASP A 63 7.72 -4.58 -2.33
N MET A 64 8.62 -5.13 -3.14
CA MET A 64 9.49 -6.25 -2.74
C MET A 64 10.42 -5.84 -1.60
N ALA A 65 11.02 -4.65 -1.66
CA ALA A 65 11.89 -4.13 -0.61
C ALA A 65 11.16 -3.95 0.73
N LEU A 66 9.88 -3.53 0.71
CA LEU A 66 9.05 -3.49 1.92
C LEU A 66 8.68 -4.90 2.39
N PHE A 67 8.22 -5.77 1.48
CA PHE A 67 7.81 -7.14 1.80
C PHE A 67 8.92 -7.93 2.51
N PHE A 68 10.14 -7.85 1.98
CA PHE A 68 11.30 -8.57 2.52
C PHE A 68 12.09 -7.78 3.57
N VAL A 69 11.58 -6.64 4.03
CA VAL A 69 12.22 -5.80 5.07
C VAL A 69 13.66 -5.38 4.67
N GLN A 70 13.84 -5.12 3.38
CA GLN A 70 15.10 -4.69 2.76
C GLN A 70 15.15 -3.18 2.50
N ALA A 71 14.01 -2.48 2.60
CA ALA A 71 13.95 -1.03 2.42
C ALA A 71 14.88 -0.31 3.41
N HIS A 72 15.82 0.48 2.90
CA HIS A 72 16.74 1.23 3.75
C HIS A 72 16.01 2.41 4.42
N PRO A 73 16.12 2.60 5.74
CA PRO A 73 15.36 3.64 6.46
C PRO A 73 15.56 5.06 5.90
N LYS A 74 16.76 5.40 5.40
CA LYS A 74 17.04 6.72 4.80
C LYS A 74 16.17 7.09 3.58
N ILE A 75 15.60 6.10 2.89
CA ILE A 75 14.83 6.32 1.64
C ILE A 75 13.42 5.74 1.71
N SER A 76 13.07 5.06 2.80
CA SER A 76 11.79 4.37 2.91
C SER A 76 10.73 5.31 3.47
N ILE A 77 9.57 5.37 2.81
CA ILE A 77 8.36 6.06 3.31
C ILE A 77 7.97 5.51 4.70
N ALA A 78 8.23 4.22 4.95
CA ALA A 78 7.96 3.60 6.24
C ALA A 78 8.81 4.16 7.39
N ALA A 79 9.85 4.93 7.11
CA ALA A 79 10.70 5.57 8.12
C ALA A 79 10.33 7.05 8.38
N LEU A 80 9.33 7.59 7.68
CA LEU A 80 8.87 8.96 7.91
C LEU A 80 8.20 9.08 9.31
N PRO A 81 8.49 10.14 10.09
CA PRO A 81 7.89 10.34 11.39
C PRO A 81 6.36 10.34 11.34
N GLY A 82 5.71 9.64 12.27
CA GLY A 82 4.25 9.58 12.38
C GLY A 82 3.54 8.62 11.40
N VAL A 83 4.27 7.99 10.47
CA VAL A 83 3.70 6.98 9.59
C VAL A 83 3.54 5.67 10.35
N ALA A 84 2.30 5.36 10.77
CA ALA A 84 2.00 4.09 11.43
C ALA A 84 1.88 2.90 10.46
N ARG A 85 1.54 3.18 9.20
CA ARG A 85 1.27 2.18 8.17
C ARG A 85 1.50 2.74 6.77
N VAL A 86 2.08 1.93 5.89
CA VAL A 86 2.21 2.21 4.46
C VAL A 86 1.37 1.21 3.67
N PHE A 87 0.51 1.68 2.78
CA PHE A 87 -0.19 0.80 1.83
C PHE A 87 0.74 0.50 0.66
N MET A 88 0.78 -0.76 0.24
CA MET A 88 1.66 -1.21 -0.85
C MET A 88 0.93 -1.11 -2.19
N GLY A 89 1.71 -1.06 -3.27
CA GLY A 89 1.23 -0.92 -4.64
C GLY A 89 1.06 0.53 -5.07
N HIS A 90 1.65 0.86 -6.21
CA HIS A 90 1.53 2.17 -6.87
C HIS A 90 1.50 2.08 -8.40
N GLU A 91 1.36 0.86 -8.93
CA GLU A 91 1.23 0.59 -10.36
C GLU A 91 -0.19 0.08 -10.62
N LEU A 92 -1.18 0.97 -10.48
CA LEU A 92 -2.60 0.57 -10.37
C LEU A 92 -3.38 0.87 -11.66
N SER A 93 -4.28 -0.05 -12.03
CA SER A 93 -5.36 0.22 -12.97
C SER A 93 -6.70 -0.26 -12.41
N GLY A 94 -7.78 0.44 -12.77
CA GLY A 94 -9.09 0.10 -12.26
C GLY A 94 -10.21 0.92 -12.82
N GLU A 95 -11.36 0.83 -12.17
CA GLU A 95 -12.60 1.47 -12.57
C GLU A 95 -13.04 2.49 -11.53
N ILE A 96 -13.47 3.67 -11.97
CA ILE A 96 -14.04 4.68 -11.07
C ILE A 96 -15.39 4.17 -10.53
N ILE A 97 -15.52 4.11 -9.21
CA ILE A 97 -16.77 3.70 -8.53
C ILE A 97 -17.47 4.83 -7.77
N VAL A 98 -16.77 5.93 -7.51
CA VAL A 98 -17.33 7.15 -6.89
C VAL A 98 -16.57 8.37 -7.41
N THR A 99 -17.28 9.44 -7.72
CA THR A 99 -16.73 10.77 -7.99
C THR A 99 -17.14 11.73 -6.87
N GLY A 100 -16.27 12.68 -6.54
CA GLY A 100 -16.64 13.83 -5.72
C GLY A 100 -17.38 14.88 -6.54
N SER A 101 -18.03 15.83 -5.87
CA SER A 101 -18.87 16.88 -6.49
C SER A 101 -18.10 17.84 -7.42
N GLY A 102 -16.79 17.95 -7.27
CA GLY A 102 -15.93 18.84 -8.06
C GLY A 102 -15.35 18.18 -9.32
N VAL A 103 -15.51 16.86 -9.49
CA VAL A 103 -14.99 16.12 -10.65
C VAL A 103 -15.88 16.37 -11.87
N ARG A 104 -15.30 16.87 -12.97
CA ARG A 104 -16.02 17.22 -14.21
C ARG A 104 -15.66 16.36 -15.41
N ASP A 105 -14.42 15.91 -15.48
CA ASP A 105 -13.86 15.28 -16.68
C ASP A 105 -13.81 13.75 -16.59
N LEU A 106 -14.31 13.17 -15.49
CA LEU A 106 -14.32 11.73 -15.21
C LEU A 106 -15.68 11.30 -14.67
N SER A 107 -16.10 10.09 -15.02
CA SER A 107 -17.38 9.50 -14.64
C SER A 107 -17.22 8.13 -13.97
N VAL A 108 -18.21 7.73 -13.19
CA VAL A 108 -18.30 6.35 -12.69
C VAL A 108 -18.36 5.38 -13.87
N GLY A 109 -17.58 4.30 -13.83
CA GLY A 109 -17.42 3.32 -14.91
C GLY A 109 -16.17 3.52 -15.77
N ASP A 110 -15.57 4.71 -15.75
CA ASP A 110 -14.34 4.98 -16.52
C ASP A 110 -13.20 4.07 -16.07
N GLN A 111 -12.43 3.57 -17.05
CA GLN A 111 -11.20 2.84 -16.80
C GLN A 111 -10.05 3.83 -16.68
N VAL A 112 -9.33 3.77 -15.56
CA VAL A 112 -8.25 4.70 -15.23
C VAL A 112 -6.99 3.97 -14.79
N VAL A 113 -5.86 4.62 -15.01
CA VAL A 113 -4.54 4.19 -14.52
C VAL A 113 -3.98 5.26 -13.59
N LEU A 114 -3.26 4.83 -12.55
CA LEU A 114 -2.52 5.75 -11.70
C LEU A 114 -1.30 6.25 -12.46
N GLN A 115 -1.30 7.53 -12.86
CA GLN A 115 -0.21 8.09 -13.67
C GLN A 115 1.02 8.48 -12.84
N LYS A 116 0.82 9.05 -11.65
CA LYS A 116 1.90 9.53 -10.80
C LYS A 116 1.69 9.06 -9.37
N TYR A 117 2.77 8.57 -8.79
CA TYR A 117 2.89 8.21 -7.40
C TYR A 117 4.17 8.85 -6.87
N LEU A 118 4.00 9.82 -5.97
CA LEU A 118 5.05 10.66 -5.36
C LEU A 118 6.00 11.32 -6.37
#